data_AF-A0A7X7G4X2-F1
#
_entry.id   AF-A0A7X7G4X2-F1
#
_cell.length_a   1.000
_cell.length_b   1.000
_cell.length_c   1.000
_cell.angle_alpha   90.00
_cell.angle_beta   90.00
_cell.angle_gamma   90.00
#
_symmetry.space_group_name_H-M   'P 1'
#
loop_
_entity.id
_entity.type
_entity.pdbx_description
1 polymer ?
#
loop_
_entity_poly.entity_id
_entity_poly.type
_entity_poly.pdbx_seq_one_letter_code
_entity_poly.pdbx_strand_id
1 'polypeptide(L)'
;MMPGRGTAVSSAAADLLFAVLAFGLLAAVPGFAAGPAPTNWAPPAITLPDKPAHPLIAVTSNELARLRAAWKSSGPEREVLAELVRRGGAAESRPIDFPPRGGQHNQWYQCGKCQVALGRISEGKHRCPICKK
;
A
#
# COMPACT_ATOMS: atom_id res chain seq x y z
N MET A 1 24.35 22.33 75.58
CA MET A 1 25.71 21.97 75.14
C MET A 1 25.72 22.00 73.62
N MET A 2 26.46 22.94 73.04
CA MET A 2 26.66 23.11 71.60
C MET A 2 28.13 22.82 71.29
N PRO A 3 28.47 21.96 70.33
CA PRO A 3 29.64 22.14 69.47
C PRO A 3 29.14 22.73 68.14
N GLY A 4 29.84 23.58 67.40
CA GLY A 4 31.23 24.00 67.38
C GLY A 4 31.48 24.48 65.95
N ARG A 5 31.94 25.72 65.78
CA ARG A 5 32.37 26.28 64.49
C ARG A 5 33.57 25.48 63.95
N GLY A 6 33.54 25.15 62.67
CA GLY A 6 34.71 24.72 61.89
C GLY A 6 34.60 25.29 60.48
N THR A 7 35.43 26.28 60.20
CA THR A 7 35.48 27.10 58.99
C THR A 7 36.23 26.41 57.85
N ALA A 8 35.67 26.59 56.65
CA ALA A 8 36.22 26.53 55.30
C ALA A 8 37.72 26.26 55.08
N VAL A 9 38.02 25.41 54.08
CA VAL A 9 38.90 25.81 52.96
C VAL A 9 38.25 25.30 51.67
N SER A 10 37.79 26.23 50.84
CA SER A 10 37.25 25.99 49.50
C SER A 10 38.43 25.82 48.53
N SER A 11 38.60 24.63 47.94
CA SER A 11 39.58 24.35 46.90
C SER A 11 38.95 24.60 45.52
N ALA A 12 38.54 25.84 45.25
CA ALA A 12 37.99 26.25 43.96
C ALA A 12 38.99 26.11 42.78
N ALA A 13 40.27 25.84 43.06
CA ALA A 13 41.30 25.62 42.05
C ALA A 13 41.33 24.20 41.48
N ALA A 14 40.79 23.20 42.19
CA ALA A 14 40.79 21.80 41.72
C ALA A 14 39.66 21.55 40.70
N ASP A 15 38.53 22.24 40.83
CA ASP A 15 37.35 22.03 39.99
C ASP A 15 37.46 22.71 38.61
N LEU A 16 38.30 23.74 38.49
CA LEU A 16 38.51 24.46 37.22
C LEU A 16 39.46 23.73 36.25
N LEU A 17 40.36 22.86 36.75
CA LEU A 17 41.26 22.08 35.88
C LEU A 17 40.54 20.89 35.22
N PHE A 18 39.57 20.27 35.90
CA PHE A 18 38.80 19.15 35.34
C PHE A 18 37.78 19.60 34.28
N ALA A 19 37.23 20.81 34.41
CA ALA A 19 36.25 21.33 33.45
C ALA A 19 36.87 21.68 32.08
N VAL A 20 38.13 22.14 32.04
CA VAL A 20 38.79 22.52 30.78
C VAL A 20 39.29 21.29 30.00
N LEU A 21 39.72 20.23 30.67
CA LEU A 21 40.15 18.99 29.99
C LEU A 21 38.97 18.14 29.49
N ALA A 22 37.81 18.20 30.15
CA ALA A 22 36.62 17.45 29.72
C ALA A 22 35.91 18.08 28.50
N PHE A 23 36.06 19.39 28.27
CA PHE A 23 35.48 20.06 27.09
C PHE A 23 36.40 20.07 25.86
N GLY A 24 37.70 19.83 26.02
CA GLY A 24 38.65 19.78 24.91
C GLY A 24 38.66 18.46 24.11
N LEU A 25 38.04 17.40 24.63
CA LEU A 25 38.15 16.04 24.07
C LEU A 25 36.86 15.50 23.44
N LEU A 26 35.93 16.38 23.05
CA LEU A 26 34.69 16.03 22.35
C LEU A 26 34.57 16.67 20.96
N ALA A 27 35.67 17.16 20.39
CA ALA A 27 35.72 17.75 19.06
C ALA A 27 36.22 16.80 17.96
N ALA A 28 36.09 15.49 18.15
CA ALA A 28 36.38 14.50 17.12
C ALA A 28 35.19 13.53 16.99
N VAL A 29 34.03 14.07 16.61
CA VAL A 29 33.04 13.23 15.93
C VAL A 29 33.67 12.91 14.57
N PRO A 30 33.99 11.63 14.26
CA PRO A 30 34.36 11.30 12.89
C PRO A 30 33.16 11.71 12.03
N GLY A 31 33.37 12.73 11.20
CA GLY A 31 32.36 13.21 10.28
C GLY A 31 31.83 12.01 9.50
N PHE A 32 30.51 11.91 9.38
CA PHE A 32 29.90 10.98 8.44
C PHE A 32 30.63 11.15 7.12
N ALA A 33 31.42 10.14 6.72
CA ALA A 33 31.97 10.11 5.39
C ALA A 33 30.77 10.23 4.46
N ALA A 34 30.72 11.31 3.67
CA ALA A 34 29.74 11.43 2.62
C ALA A 34 29.84 10.14 1.81
N GLY A 35 28.74 9.39 1.73
CA GLY A 35 28.64 8.25 0.82
C GLY A 35 29.01 8.70 -0.59
N PRO A 36 29.37 7.78 -1.50
CA PRO A 36 29.69 8.13 -2.87
C PRO A 36 28.64 9.10 -3.42
N ALA A 37 29.11 10.13 -4.13
CA ALA A 37 28.25 11.12 -4.76
C ALA A 37 27.06 10.40 -5.44
N PRO A 38 25.84 10.97 -5.38
CA PRO A 38 24.68 10.35 -5.99
C PRO A 38 25.06 9.95 -7.41
N THR A 39 24.93 8.65 -7.71
CA THR A 39 25.18 8.15 -9.05
C THR A 39 24.33 9.00 -9.99
N ASN A 40 24.87 9.31 -11.17
CA ASN A 40 24.16 10.03 -12.24
C ASN A 40 23.01 9.21 -12.83
N TRP A 41 22.42 8.31 -12.03
CA TRP A 41 21.35 7.45 -12.43
C TRP A 41 20.18 8.32 -12.88
N ALA A 42 19.95 8.29 -14.18
CA ALA A 42 18.71 8.73 -14.77
C ALA A 42 17.85 7.48 -14.99
N PRO A 43 16.54 7.52 -14.71
CA PRO A 43 15.65 6.46 -15.14
C PRO A 43 15.79 6.29 -16.67
N PRO A 44 15.83 5.05 -17.19
CA PRO A 44 15.84 4.85 -18.63
C PRO A 44 14.60 5.50 -19.24
N ALA A 45 14.73 6.01 -20.47
CA ALA A 45 13.58 6.48 -21.22
C ALA A 45 12.62 5.30 -21.47
N ILE A 46 11.49 5.29 -20.75
CA ILE A 46 10.44 4.27 -20.92
C ILE A 46 9.54 4.74 -22.05
N THR A 47 9.64 4.07 -23.21
CA THR A 47 8.66 4.22 -24.28
C THR A 47 7.53 3.24 -24.01
N LEU A 48 6.36 3.75 -23.61
CA LEU A 48 5.17 2.93 -23.51
C LEU A 48 4.62 2.67 -24.91
N PRO A 49 4.09 1.48 -25.20
CA PRO A 49 3.33 1.26 -26.42
C PRO A 49 2.10 2.16 -26.45
N ASP A 50 1.56 2.38 -27.65
CA ASP A 50 0.31 3.12 -27.80
C ASP A 50 -0.77 2.55 -26.88
N LYS A 51 -1.51 3.46 -26.25
CA LYS A 51 -2.59 3.07 -25.33
C LYS A 51 -3.62 2.25 -26.11
N PRO A 52 -3.87 0.99 -25.74
CA PRO A 52 -4.87 0.17 -26.40
C PRO A 52 -6.26 0.77 -26.16
N ALA A 53 -7.15 0.63 -27.15
CA ALA A 53 -8.54 1.08 -27.02
C ALA A 53 -9.32 0.35 -25.92
N HIS A 54 -8.88 -0.85 -25.55
CA HIS A 54 -9.52 -1.72 -24.56
C HIS A 54 -8.51 -2.25 -23.54
N PRO A 55 -8.96 -2.63 -22.32
CA PRO A 55 -8.12 -3.34 -21.36
C PRO A 55 -7.49 -4.59 -21.99
N LEU A 56 -6.21 -4.80 -21.74
CA LEU A 56 -5.49 -5.98 -22.23
C LEU A 56 -5.52 -7.09 -21.19
N ILE A 57 -5.76 -8.31 -21.65
CA ILE A 57 -5.67 -9.53 -20.84
C ILE A 57 -4.57 -10.40 -21.46
N ALA A 58 -3.61 -10.83 -20.64
CA ALA A 58 -2.59 -11.76 -21.07
C ALA A 58 -3.21 -13.14 -21.31
N VAL A 59 -2.98 -13.71 -22.49
CA VAL A 59 -3.47 -15.04 -22.88
C VAL A 59 -2.44 -15.73 -23.76
N THR A 60 -2.26 -17.03 -23.60
CA THR A 60 -1.41 -17.82 -24.50
C THR A 60 -2.12 -18.11 -25.82
N SER A 61 -1.34 -18.38 -26.87
CA SER A 61 -1.88 -18.78 -28.17
C SER A 61 -2.74 -20.04 -28.08
N ASN A 62 -2.36 -21.01 -27.24
CA ASN A 62 -3.10 -22.25 -27.04
C ASN A 62 -4.45 -22.02 -26.32
N GLU A 63 -4.48 -21.19 -25.27
CA GLU A 63 -5.73 -20.84 -24.59
C GLU A 63 -6.69 -20.12 -25.55
N LEU A 64 -6.19 -19.17 -26.33
CA LEU A 64 -7.00 -18.44 -27.30
C LEU A 64 -7.54 -19.38 -28.40
N ALA A 65 -6.74 -20.33 -28.87
CA ALA A 65 -7.17 -21.32 -29.85
C ALA A 65 -8.31 -22.20 -29.29
N ARG A 66 -8.18 -22.67 -28.04
CA ARG A 66 -9.22 -23.46 -27.36
C ARG A 66 -10.52 -22.70 -27.19
N LEU A 67 -10.45 -21.44 -26.76
CA LEU A 67 -11.64 -20.58 -26.61
C LEU A 67 -12.34 -20.34 -27.96
N ARG A 68 -11.57 -20.09 -29.02
CA ARG A 68 -12.12 -19.93 -30.38
C ARG A 68 -12.76 -21.19 -30.91
N ALA A 69 -12.17 -22.36 -30.66
CA ALA A 69 -12.73 -23.65 -31.05
C ALA A 69 -14.05 -23.92 -30.31
N ALA A 70 -14.07 -23.73 -28.98
CA ALA A 70 -15.26 -23.88 -28.16
C ALA A 70 -16.39 -22.92 -28.57
N TRP A 71 -16.07 -21.67 -28.93
CA TRP A 71 -17.08 -20.71 -29.41
C TRP A 71 -17.75 -21.13 -30.73
N LYS A 72 -16.97 -21.76 -31.62
CA LYS A 72 -17.43 -22.24 -32.93
C LYS A 72 -18.18 -23.56 -32.87
N SER A 73 -18.09 -24.30 -31.76
CA SER A 73 -18.80 -25.57 -31.62
C SER A 73 -20.30 -25.34 -31.37
N SER A 74 -21.06 -26.43 -31.24
CA SER A 74 -22.48 -26.41 -30.85
C SER A 74 -22.73 -27.14 -29.53
N GLY A 75 -21.67 -27.42 -28.76
CA GLY A 75 -21.72 -28.22 -27.53
C GLY A 75 -21.81 -27.39 -26.24
N PRO A 76 -21.84 -28.07 -25.07
CA PRO A 76 -21.91 -27.42 -23.76
C PRO A 76 -20.82 -26.38 -23.52
N GLU A 77 -19.63 -26.56 -24.11
CA GLU A 77 -18.53 -25.61 -24.02
C GLU A 77 -18.87 -24.24 -24.64
N ARG A 78 -19.67 -24.22 -25.71
CA ARG A 78 -20.17 -22.96 -26.29
C ARG A 78 -21.16 -22.30 -25.33
N GLU A 79 -22.05 -23.07 -24.72
CA GLU A 79 -23.08 -22.53 -23.81
C GLU A 79 -22.45 -21.82 -22.61
N VAL A 80 -21.41 -22.41 -22.03
CA VAL A 80 -20.63 -21.80 -20.94
C VAL A 80 -20.04 -20.45 -21.37
N LEU A 81 -19.42 -20.39 -22.55
CA LEU A 81 -18.85 -19.14 -23.06
C LEU A 81 -19.94 -18.11 -23.38
N ALA A 82 -21.07 -18.54 -23.96
CA ALA A 82 -22.19 -17.67 -24.29
C ALA A 82 -22.77 -17.01 -23.04
N GLU A 83 -22.92 -17.77 -21.95
CA GLU A 83 -23.37 -17.24 -20.67
C GLU A 83 -22.38 -16.23 -20.08
N LEU A 84 -21.07 -16.48 -20.17
CA LEU A 84 -20.05 -15.53 -19.72
C LEU A 84 -20.11 -14.22 -20.52
N VAL A 85 -20.19 -14.29 -21.85
CA VAL A 85 -20.31 -13.10 -22.72
C VAL A 85 -21.59 -12.34 -22.41
N ARG A 86 -22.73 -13.04 -22.26
CA ARG A 86 -24.02 -12.43 -21.90
C ARG A 86 -23.94 -11.71 -20.55
N ARG A 87 -23.34 -12.33 -19.53
CA ARG A 87 -23.12 -11.71 -18.21
C ARG A 87 -22.21 -10.49 -18.29
N GLY A 88 -21.16 -10.55 -19.12
CA GLY A 88 -20.26 -9.42 -19.39
C GLY A 88 -21.01 -8.23 -19.98
N GLY A 89 -21.76 -8.44 -21.05
CA GLY A 89 -22.56 -7.37 -21.68
C GLY A 89 -23.62 -6.79 -20.74
N ALA A 90 -24.26 -7.62 -19.90
CA ALA A 90 -25.19 -7.16 -18.88
C ALA A 90 -24.51 -6.40 -17.70
N ALA A 91 -23.21 -6.59 -17.49
CA ALA A 91 -22.44 -5.83 -16.50
C ALA A 91 -21.98 -4.49 -17.08
N GLU A 92 -21.56 -4.46 -18.36
CA GLU A 92 -21.14 -3.24 -19.06
C GLU A 92 -22.23 -2.17 -19.14
N SER A 93 -23.50 -2.59 -19.29
CA SER A 93 -24.63 -1.67 -19.33
C SER A 93 -25.05 -1.09 -17.97
N ARG A 94 -24.48 -1.58 -16.86
CA ARG A 94 -24.83 -1.08 -15.53
C ARG A 94 -24.06 0.21 -15.23
N PRO A 95 -24.72 1.24 -14.68
CA PRO A 95 -24.01 2.40 -14.19
C PRO A 95 -23.04 1.98 -13.08
N ILE A 96 -21.83 2.55 -13.11
CA ILE A 96 -20.86 2.37 -12.04
C ILE A 96 -21.33 3.24 -10.86
N ASP A 97 -21.80 2.59 -9.80
CA ASP A 97 -22.14 3.25 -8.54
C ASP A 97 -20.94 3.18 -7.60
N PHE A 98 -20.32 4.33 -7.33
CA PHE A 98 -19.25 4.42 -6.34
C PHE A 98 -19.86 4.66 -4.97
N PRO A 99 -19.49 3.86 -3.96
CA PRO A 99 -19.97 4.11 -2.61
C PRO A 99 -19.50 5.49 -2.13
N PRO A 100 -20.30 6.17 -1.29
CA PRO A 100 -20.01 7.54 -0.82
C PRO A 100 -18.76 7.62 0.06
N ARG A 101 -18.25 6.49 0.55
CA ARG A 101 -17.03 6.39 1.36
C ARG A 101 -16.20 5.20 0.86
N GLY A 102 -14.96 5.09 1.33
CA GLY A 102 -14.11 3.93 1.06
C GLY A 102 -13.46 3.90 -0.33
N GLY A 103 -13.92 4.66 -1.32
CA GLY A 103 -13.25 4.74 -2.64
C GLY A 103 -13.04 3.35 -3.26
N GLN A 104 -11.79 2.97 -3.52
CA GLN A 104 -11.43 1.63 -4.04
C GLN A 104 -11.30 0.53 -2.96
N HIS A 105 -11.52 0.85 -1.68
CA HIS A 105 -11.49 -0.11 -0.58
C HIS A 105 -12.78 -0.94 -0.52
N ASN A 106 -12.87 -1.92 -1.42
CA ASN A 106 -14.00 -2.86 -1.50
C ASN A 106 -14.31 -3.55 -0.16
N GLN A 107 -13.32 -3.66 0.76
CA GLN A 107 -13.48 -4.31 2.07
C GLN A 107 -14.54 -3.63 2.95
N TRP A 108 -14.81 -2.33 2.74
CA TRP A 108 -15.80 -1.58 3.50
C TRP A 108 -17.25 -1.95 3.14
N TYR A 109 -17.45 -2.49 1.93
CA TYR A 109 -18.75 -2.86 1.37
C TYR A 109 -18.83 -4.35 1.03
N GLN A 110 -17.90 -5.14 1.53
CA GLN A 110 -17.83 -6.59 1.32
C GLN A 110 -18.05 -7.30 2.66
N CYS A 111 -18.86 -8.35 2.65
CA CYS A 111 -19.01 -9.20 3.82
C CYS A 111 -17.70 -9.93 4.12
N GLY A 112 -17.12 -9.69 5.30
CA GLY A 112 -15.88 -10.38 5.70
C GLY A 112 -15.99 -11.91 5.72
N LYS A 113 -17.19 -12.46 5.97
CA LYS A 113 -17.43 -13.92 5.95
C LYS A 113 -17.73 -14.46 4.55
N CYS A 114 -18.68 -13.85 3.85
CA CYS A 114 -19.21 -14.39 2.59
C CYS A 114 -18.46 -13.86 1.36
N GLN A 115 -17.61 -12.85 1.52
CA GLN A 115 -16.83 -12.22 0.44
C GLN A 115 -17.69 -11.67 -0.71
N VAL A 116 -18.97 -11.39 -0.45
CA VAL A 116 -19.91 -10.76 -1.40
C VAL A 116 -20.21 -9.32 -1.04
N ALA A 117 -20.68 -8.53 -2.01
CA ALA A 117 -21.13 -7.16 -1.78
C ALA A 117 -22.27 -7.10 -0.76
N LEU A 118 -22.20 -6.13 0.16
CA LEU A 118 -23.24 -5.85 1.13
C LEU A 118 -24.34 -5.00 0.47
N GLY A 119 -25.60 -5.32 0.72
CA GLY A 119 -26.74 -4.47 0.34
C GLY A 119 -26.87 -3.29 1.30
N ARG A 120 -27.10 -2.09 0.77
CA ARG A 120 -27.37 -0.90 1.60
C ARG A 120 -28.79 -1.00 2.19
N ILE A 121 -28.91 -0.86 3.51
CA ILE A 121 -30.22 -0.78 4.19
C ILE A 121 -30.58 0.70 4.40
N SER A 122 -29.62 1.49 4.88
CA SER A 122 -29.74 2.92 5.10
C SER A 122 -28.35 3.56 5.01
N GLU A 123 -28.28 4.87 5.20
CA GLU A 123 -26.98 5.55 5.32
C GLU A 123 -26.14 4.89 6.44
N GLY A 124 -24.90 4.53 6.10
CA GLY A 124 -23.96 3.87 7.01
C GLY A 124 -24.30 2.43 7.41
N LYS A 125 -25.46 1.88 7.05
CA LYS A 125 -25.89 0.51 7.42
C LYS A 125 -26.01 -0.38 6.19
N HIS A 126 -25.33 -1.52 6.25
CA HIS A 126 -25.33 -2.51 5.18
C HIS A 126 -25.62 -3.90 5.75
N ARG A 127 -26.11 -4.80 4.91
CA ARG A 127 -26.42 -6.19 5.25
C ARG A 127 -26.00 -7.13 4.15
N CYS A 128 -25.37 -8.24 4.53
CA CYS A 128 -25.03 -9.29 3.60
C CYS A 128 -26.30 -9.99 3.08
N PRO A 129 -26.45 -10.17 1.76
CA PRO A 129 -27.59 -10.88 1.20
C PRO A 129 -27.58 -12.38 1.52
N ILE A 130 -26.43 -12.95 1.92
CA ILE A 130 -26.28 -14.39 2.24
C ILE A 130 -26.45 -14.63 3.74
N CYS A 131 -25.53 -14.14 4.57
CA CYS A 131 -25.53 -14.42 6.01
C CYS A 131 -26.46 -13.51 6.82
N LYS A 132 -27.08 -12.51 6.19
CA LYS A 132 -28.06 -11.60 6.77
C LYS A 132 -27.55 -10.79 7.98
N LYS A 133 -26.24 -10.72 8.16
CA LYS A 133 -25.55 -9.84 9.10
C LYS A 133 -25.11 -8.56 8.41
#